data_AF-A0A135S0H1-F1
#
_entry.id   AF-A0A135S0H1-F1
#
_cell.length_a   1.000
_cell.length_b   1.000
_cell.length_c   1.000
_cell.angle_alpha   90.00
_cell.angle_beta   90.00
_cell.angle_gamma   90.00
#
_symmetry.space_group_name_H-M   'P 1'
#
loop_
_entity.id
_entity.type
_entity.pdbx_description
1 polymer ?
#
loop_
_entity_poly.entity_id
_entity_poly.type
_entity_poly.pdbx_seq_one_letter_code
_entity_poly.pdbx_strand_id
1 'polypeptide(L)'
;MRPSSQVFLLGLVALAGASPVSHHFNTTLLRNVSFTLSHGEAASCVTGEVQIPISFEAERWLFDKTTDSLSVTDFVLNISTTDPNRLLDFSEGTTLIQKTYGIWVKYCVPSSGLPRSVGGAVQVLTHGGTLDHTYWDFAPGYSYVDVAARAGMITLSYDRLGTGLSEHPDPLLEVQTPASVEVLHQLVTMLRSGSFGPRFSKVVGVGHSIGSKATEAVISQYPSDFDAIIHTGYAYQNAAGAGSVVATGLGSTKDVAYLKHLPDGYFVPKSAEGIHICFFKYPNFDPQILSQTVEQMQTESMGEMLIPPNSSFWGNLTVTNNYRSPVLVILGERDYVVCGHSCVTPQNLAVQTLDIAYAGANRNLSEAWISPGAGHNCHTHLNAPEVSAKMVTGVGCGGFNCIALPHCDR
;
A
#
# COMPACT_ATOMS: atom_id res chain seq x y z
N MET A 1 42.36 -22.66 38.11
CA MET A 1 42.09 -21.20 38.17
C MET A 1 41.03 -20.90 37.14
N ARG A 2 39.92 -20.26 37.55
CA ARG A 2 38.70 -20.05 36.75
C ARG A 2 38.96 -19.04 35.61
N PRO A 3 38.33 -19.20 34.42
CA PRO A 3 38.26 -18.13 33.45
C PRO A 3 37.13 -17.16 33.83
N SER A 4 37.44 -15.86 33.78
CA SER A 4 36.54 -14.75 34.04
C SER A 4 35.54 -14.56 32.90
N SER A 5 34.25 -14.59 33.22
CA SER A 5 33.14 -14.28 32.34
C SER A 5 33.15 -12.79 31.97
N GLN A 6 33.26 -12.45 30.69
CA GLN A 6 32.89 -11.13 30.20
C GLN A 6 31.39 -11.12 29.89
N VAL A 7 30.65 -10.39 30.70
CA VAL A 7 29.24 -10.08 30.47
C VAL A 7 29.18 -8.95 29.45
N PHE A 8 28.64 -9.23 28.26
CA PHE A 8 28.23 -8.19 27.32
C PHE A 8 26.98 -7.50 27.87
N LEU A 9 27.18 -6.28 28.39
CA LEU A 9 26.09 -5.40 28.77
C LEU A 9 25.50 -4.83 27.47
N LEU A 10 24.35 -5.34 27.03
CA LEU A 10 23.54 -4.69 26.00
C LEU A 10 23.05 -3.34 26.57
N GLY A 11 23.65 -2.26 26.10
CA GLY A 11 23.15 -0.91 26.37
C GLY A 11 21.81 -0.72 25.69
N LEU A 12 20.75 -0.49 26.48
CA LEU A 12 19.55 0.20 25.99
C LEU A 12 19.99 1.60 25.53
N VAL A 13 20.05 1.81 24.22
CA VAL A 13 19.98 3.16 23.66
C VAL A 13 18.51 3.57 23.76
N ALA A 14 18.17 4.24 24.86
CA ALA A 14 16.92 5.00 24.93
C ALA A 14 17.02 6.15 23.93
N LEU A 15 16.29 6.04 22.81
CA LEU A 15 16.01 7.19 21.95
C LEU A 15 15.17 8.19 22.75
N ALA A 16 15.85 9.16 23.36
CA ALA A 16 15.22 10.36 23.87
C ALA A 16 14.73 11.19 22.67
N GLY A 17 13.41 11.24 22.42
CA GLY A 17 12.89 12.05 21.33
C GLY A 17 11.36 12.12 21.17
N ALA A 18 10.59 11.11 21.59
CA ALA A 18 9.13 11.20 21.53
C ALA A 18 8.58 11.73 22.87
N SER A 19 8.08 12.97 22.89
CA SER A 19 7.20 13.45 23.97
C SER A 19 5.98 12.52 24.10
N PRO A 20 5.38 12.33 25.29
CA PRO A 20 4.32 11.33 25.49
C PRO A 20 2.99 11.88 24.96
N VAL A 21 2.86 11.99 23.65
CA VAL A 21 1.56 12.14 23.03
C VAL A 21 0.81 10.84 23.29
N SER A 22 -0.34 10.93 23.97
CA SER A 22 -1.18 9.74 24.18
C SER A 22 -1.72 9.28 22.82
N HIS A 23 -1.23 8.15 22.32
CA HIS A 23 -1.73 7.56 21.08
C HIS A 23 -3.10 6.90 21.26
N HIS A 24 -3.50 6.61 22.51
CA HIS A 24 -4.63 5.74 22.86
C HIS A 24 -4.59 4.36 22.16
N PHE A 25 -3.44 4.00 21.58
CA PHE A 25 -3.24 2.77 20.83
C PHE A 25 -2.95 1.61 21.80
N ASN A 26 -3.61 0.49 21.57
CA ASN A 26 -3.46 -0.71 22.38
C ASN A 26 -2.20 -1.49 21.95
N THR A 27 -1.08 -1.16 22.58
CA THR A 27 0.23 -1.81 22.31
C THR A 27 0.30 -3.27 22.76
N THR A 28 -0.66 -3.77 23.54
CA THR A 28 -0.66 -5.16 24.00
C THR A 28 -0.95 -6.17 22.89
N LEU A 29 -1.52 -5.71 21.77
CA LEU A 29 -1.74 -6.52 20.56
C LEU A 29 -0.50 -6.62 19.66
N LEU A 30 0.54 -5.83 19.96
CA LEU A 30 1.72 -5.71 19.11
C LEU A 30 2.91 -6.49 19.69
N ARG A 31 3.67 -7.09 18.80
CA ARG A 31 5.03 -7.58 19.06
C ARG A 31 6.04 -6.55 18.55
N ASN A 32 7.22 -6.52 19.16
CA ASN A 32 8.32 -5.63 18.78
C ASN A 32 7.92 -4.14 18.72
N VAL A 33 7.19 -3.69 19.75
CA VAL A 33 6.66 -2.32 19.82
C VAL A 33 7.78 -1.29 19.78
N SER A 34 7.62 -0.28 18.94
CA SER A 34 8.47 0.90 18.92
C SER A 34 7.64 2.18 18.85
N PHE A 35 8.20 3.26 19.40
CA PHE A 35 7.64 4.60 19.32
C PHE A 35 8.58 5.44 18.47
N THR A 36 8.05 6.01 17.40
CA THR A 36 8.82 6.77 16.42
C THR A 36 8.12 8.07 16.09
N LEU A 37 8.85 8.98 15.43
CA LEU A 37 8.25 10.11 14.74
C LEU A 37 8.16 9.79 13.25
N SER A 38 7.25 10.45 12.53
CA SER A 38 7.34 10.54 11.07
C SER A 38 8.59 11.31 10.65
N HIS A 39 9.00 11.21 9.39
CA HIS A 39 10.27 11.78 8.93
C HIS A 39 10.38 13.30 9.13
N GLY A 40 9.30 14.05 8.96
CA GLY A 40 9.20 15.48 9.24
C GLY A 40 8.62 15.79 10.62
N GLU A 41 8.55 14.81 11.51
CA GLU A 41 8.19 14.90 12.93
C GLU A 41 6.78 15.46 13.25
N ALA A 42 5.94 15.64 12.23
CA ALA A 42 4.58 16.16 12.42
C ALA A 42 3.63 15.12 13.02
N ALA A 43 3.98 13.84 12.93
CA ALA A 43 3.26 12.73 13.52
C ALA A 43 4.12 11.99 14.55
N SER A 44 3.46 11.53 15.61
CA SER A 44 4.02 10.60 16.58
C SER A 44 3.34 9.25 16.42
N CYS A 45 4.15 8.19 16.33
CA CYS A 45 3.73 6.91 15.80
C CYS A 45 4.06 5.75 16.76
N VAL A 46 3.19 4.75 16.76
CA VAL A 46 3.41 3.42 17.33
C VAL A 46 3.58 2.44 16.19
N THR A 47 4.64 1.64 16.24
CA THR A 47 4.86 0.56 15.29
C THR A 47 4.98 -0.79 15.97
N GLY A 48 4.71 -1.85 15.23
CA GLY A 48 4.88 -3.22 15.68
C GLY A 48 4.13 -4.21 14.81
N GLU A 49 4.29 -5.49 15.10
CA GLU A 49 3.63 -6.57 14.38
C GLU A 49 2.35 -6.99 15.12
N VAL A 50 1.21 -6.95 14.43
CA VAL A 50 -0.08 -7.46 14.90
C VAL A 50 -0.37 -8.81 14.25
N GLN A 51 -0.96 -9.72 15.02
CA GLN A 51 -1.32 -11.06 14.56
C GLN A 51 -2.73 -11.03 13.95
N ILE A 52 -2.83 -11.24 12.64
CA ILE A 52 -4.07 -11.13 11.88
C ILE A 52 -4.55 -12.52 11.44
N PRO A 53 -5.65 -13.04 12.02
CA PRO A 53 -6.26 -14.29 11.55
C PRO A 53 -7.04 -14.03 10.25
N ILE A 54 -6.73 -14.77 9.19
CA ILE A 54 -7.45 -14.71 7.91
C ILE A 54 -7.89 -16.10 7.45
N SER A 55 -8.92 -16.12 6.61
CA SER A 55 -9.46 -17.33 5.98
C SER A 55 -9.71 -17.02 4.50
N PHE A 56 -9.05 -17.73 3.59
CA PHE A 56 -9.19 -17.50 2.15
C PHE A 56 -9.02 -18.78 1.33
N GLU A 57 -9.64 -18.81 0.15
CA GLU A 57 -9.41 -19.86 -0.85
C GLU A 57 -8.14 -19.50 -1.63
N ALA A 58 -7.12 -20.35 -1.52
CA ALA A 58 -5.86 -20.23 -2.26
C ALA A 58 -5.89 -21.15 -3.47
N GLU A 59 -5.44 -20.65 -4.63
CA GLU A 59 -5.24 -21.50 -5.80
C GLU A 59 -3.99 -22.35 -5.62
N ARG A 60 -4.09 -23.64 -5.93
CA ARG A 60 -2.93 -24.52 -5.93
C ARG A 60 -2.32 -24.54 -7.33
N TRP A 61 -1.26 -23.79 -7.47
CA TRP A 61 -0.58 -23.57 -8.74
C TRP A 61 0.40 -24.69 -9.10
N LEU A 62 0.37 -25.15 -10.35
CA LEU A 62 1.26 -26.15 -10.93
C LEU A 62 2.58 -25.53 -11.43
N PHE A 63 3.16 -24.60 -10.66
CA PHE A 63 4.44 -23.97 -10.94
C PHE A 63 5.46 -24.36 -9.88
N ASP A 64 6.69 -24.66 -10.31
CA ASP A 64 7.82 -24.74 -9.40
C ASP A 64 8.22 -23.34 -8.93
N LYS A 65 8.62 -23.23 -7.66
CA LYS A 65 9.14 -21.97 -7.12
C LYS A 65 10.43 -21.58 -7.85
N THR A 66 10.52 -20.32 -8.23
CA THR A 66 11.72 -19.75 -8.86
C THR A 66 12.84 -19.62 -7.83
N THR A 67 14.03 -20.10 -8.18
CA THR A 67 15.17 -20.24 -7.23
C THR A 67 16.29 -19.23 -7.51
N ASP A 68 16.35 -18.68 -8.72
CA ASP A 68 17.39 -17.77 -9.20
C ASP A 68 16.83 -16.71 -10.17
N SER A 69 17.62 -15.70 -10.51
CA SER A 69 17.14 -14.61 -11.37
C SER A 69 16.82 -15.04 -12.81
N LEU A 70 17.37 -16.16 -13.30
CA LEU A 70 17.05 -16.68 -14.63
C LEU A 70 15.64 -17.29 -14.64
N SER A 71 15.33 -18.12 -13.66
CA SER A 71 13.99 -18.69 -13.47
C SER A 71 12.94 -17.62 -13.14
N VAL A 72 13.29 -16.57 -12.40
CA VAL A 72 12.41 -15.40 -12.19
C VAL A 72 12.11 -14.70 -13.52
N THR A 73 13.14 -14.43 -14.34
CA THR A 73 12.96 -13.74 -15.62
C THR A 73 12.06 -14.54 -16.56
N ASP A 74 12.29 -15.85 -16.68
CA ASP A 74 11.48 -16.75 -17.50
C ASP A 74 10.02 -16.81 -17.00
N PHE A 75 9.83 -16.99 -15.69
CA PHE A 75 8.49 -16.99 -15.09
C PHE A 75 7.74 -15.68 -15.35
N VAL A 76 8.36 -14.53 -15.06
CA VAL A 76 7.72 -13.22 -15.24
C VAL A 76 7.36 -12.98 -16.70
N LEU A 77 8.24 -13.33 -17.65
CA LEU A 77 7.97 -13.20 -19.08
C LEU A 77 6.82 -14.11 -19.51
N ASN A 78 6.82 -15.38 -19.06
CA ASN A 78 5.79 -16.35 -19.41
C ASN A 78 4.43 -15.95 -18.87
N ILE A 79 4.32 -15.56 -17.59
CA ILE A 79 3.05 -15.13 -17.00
C ILE A 79 2.56 -13.82 -17.62
N SER A 80 3.46 -12.87 -17.90
CA SER A 80 3.11 -11.59 -18.52
C SER A 80 2.62 -11.71 -19.97
N THR A 81 2.94 -12.83 -20.64
CA THR A 81 2.55 -13.09 -22.03
C THR A 81 1.49 -14.18 -22.18
N THR A 82 1.13 -14.85 -21.08
CA THR A 82 0.07 -15.85 -21.04
C THR A 82 -1.30 -15.17 -21.10
N ASP A 83 -2.23 -15.73 -21.88
CA ASP A 83 -3.63 -15.30 -21.87
C ASP A 83 -4.20 -15.48 -20.45
N PRO A 84 -4.65 -14.41 -19.77
CA PRO A 84 -5.19 -14.50 -18.40
C PRO A 84 -6.33 -15.53 -18.27
N ASN A 85 -7.10 -15.78 -19.32
CA ASN A 85 -8.18 -16.77 -19.31
C ASN A 85 -7.68 -18.21 -19.23
N ARG A 86 -6.40 -18.43 -19.55
CA ARG A 86 -5.76 -19.75 -19.54
C ARG A 86 -4.91 -19.98 -18.30
N LEU A 87 -4.81 -19.01 -17.39
CA LEU A 87 -4.01 -19.16 -16.19
C LEU A 87 -4.48 -20.34 -15.32
N LEU A 88 -5.80 -20.58 -15.29
CA LEU A 88 -6.40 -21.72 -14.58
C LEU A 88 -6.08 -23.08 -15.21
N ASP A 89 -5.55 -23.15 -16.44
CA ASP A 89 -5.01 -24.40 -17.00
C ASP A 89 -3.83 -24.93 -16.13
N PHE A 90 -3.20 -24.04 -15.34
CA PHE A 90 -2.10 -24.34 -14.44
C PHE A 90 -2.54 -24.41 -12.96
N SER A 91 -3.83 -24.59 -12.68
CA SER A 91 -4.34 -24.81 -11.31
C SER A 91 -4.80 -26.27 -11.12
N GLU A 92 -4.50 -26.85 -9.96
CA GLU A 92 -5.06 -28.13 -9.49
C GLU A 92 -6.30 -27.94 -8.59
N GLY A 93 -6.91 -26.76 -8.64
CA GLY A 93 -8.06 -26.33 -7.84
C GLY A 93 -7.65 -25.58 -6.57
N THR A 94 -8.64 -25.19 -5.76
CA THR A 94 -8.41 -24.38 -4.56
C THR A 94 -8.18 -25.21 -3.31
N THR A 95 -7.60 -24.58 -2.30
CA THR A 95 -7.59 -25.07 -0.92
C THR A 95 -7.91 -23.93 0.04
N LEU A 96 -8.73 -24.22 1.05
CA LEU A 96 -9.00 -23.27 2.11
C LEU A 96 -7.78 -23.16 3.03
N ILE A 97 -7.28 -21.93 3.21
CA ILE A 97 -6.23 -21.60 4.18
C ILE A 97 -6.87 -20.82 5.33
N GLN A 98 -6.66 -21.31 6.56
CA GLN A 98 -7.06 -20.64 7.79
C GLN A 98 -5.85 -20.50 8.71
N LYS A 99 -5.24 -19.31 8.72
CA LYS A 99 -3.98 -19.07 9.41
C LYS A 99 -3.91 -17.65 9.96
N THR A 100 -3.10 -17.48 10.99
CA THR A 100 -2.76 -16.17 11.55
C THR A 100 -1.38 -15.75 11.06
N TYR A 101 -1.27 -14.54 10.53
CA TYR A 101 -0.03 -13.98 10.03
C TYR A 101 0.41 -12.76 10.84
N GLY A 102 1.72 -12.58 10.99
CA GLY A 102 2.30 -11.34 11.51
C GLY A 102 2.25 -10.23 10.47
N ILE A 103 1.49 -9.17 10.73
CA ILE A 103 1.38 -7.98 9.87
C ILE A 103 1.96 -6.79 10.60
N TRP A 104 3.00 -6.18 10.03
CA TRP A 104 3.59 -4.97 10.60
C TRP A 104 2.70 -3.75 10.33
N VAL A 105 2.49 -2.92 11.34
CA VAL A 105 1.69 -1.70 11.27
C VAL A 105 2.42 -0.49 11.83
N LYS A 106 2.09 0.70 11.32
CA LYS A 106 2.49 2.02 11.83
C LYS A 106 1.25 2.90 11.99
N TYR A 107 0.85 3.08 13.25
CA TYR A 107 -0.26 3.95 13.64
C TYR A 107 0.28 5.31 14.06
N CYS A 108 -0.14 6.38 13.39
CA CYS A 108 0.37 7.72 13.62
C CYS A 108 -0.76 8.70 13.96
N VAL A 109 -0.46 9.59 14.91
CA VAL A 109 -1.34 10.68 15.35
C VAL A 109 -0.60 12.01 15.28
N PRO A 110 -1.28 13.16 15.21
CA PRO A 110 -0.62 14.46 15.22
C PRO A 110 0.26 14.65 16.46
N SER A 111 1.52 15.08 16.26
CA SER A 111 2.46 15.38 17.35
C SER A 111 1.97 16.50 18.26
N SER A 112 1.08 17.37 17.77
CA SER A 112 0.39 18.40 18.55
C SER A 112 -0.68 17.85 19.51
N GLY A 113 -0.93 16.54 19.52
CA GLY A 113 -1.96 15.88 20.29
C GLY A 113 -3.18 15.48 19.46
N LEU A 114 -3.96 14.53 19.97
CA LEU A 114 -5.18 14.05 19.32
C LEU A 114 -6.25 15.16 19.21
N PRO A 115 -7.02 15.20 18.11
CA PRO A 115 -8.19 16.06 18.01
C PRO A 115 -9.20 15.80 19.14
N ARG A 116 -9.82 16.86 19.68
CA ARG A 116 -10.75 16.77 20.84
C ARG A 116 -12.01 15.93 20.59
N SER A 117 -12.40 15.66 19.34
CA SER A 117 -13.53 14.79 18.98
C SER A 117 -13.04 13.36 18.67
N VAL A 118 -12.81 12.59 19.73
CA VAL A 118 -12.26 11.21 19.71
C VAL A 118 -13.36 10.17 19.34
N GLY A 119 -14.02 10.37 18.20
CA GLY A 119 -14.88 9.38 17.52
C GLY A 119 -14.62 9.32 16.01
N GLY A 120 -13.44 9.80 15.61
CA GLY A 120 -13.13 10.33 14.28
C GLY A 120 -12.84 9.29 13.18
N ALA A 121 -12.30 9.82 12.08
CA ALA A 121 -11.86 9.05 10.91
C ALA A 121 -10.41 8.60 11.03
N VAL A 122 -10.10 7.42 10.47
CA VAL A 122 -8.73 6.93 10.25
C VAL A 122 -8.54 6.63 8.77
N GLN A 123 -7.33 6.87 8.27
CA GLN A 123 -6.93 6.44 6.93
C GLN A 123 -6.08 5.18 7.03
N VAL A 124 -6.48 4.12 6.35
CA VAL A 124 -5.67 2.90 6.19
C VAL A 124 -4.90 3.02 4.89
N LEU A 125 -3.56 3.01 4.99
CA LEU A 125 -2.67 3.30 3.87
C LEU A 125 -2.04 1.99 3.34
N THR A 126 -2.44 1.55 2.16
CA THR A 126 -1.94 0.34 1.49
C THR A 126 -0.95 0.70 0.38
N HIS A 127 0.33 0.36 0.57
CA HIS A 127 1.38 0.63 -0.40
C HIS A 127 1.23 -0.18 -1.70
N GLY A 128 1.98 0.24 -2.72
CA GLY A 128 2.05 -0.42 -4.02
C GLY A 128 2.94 -1.65 -4.02
N GLY A 129 3.20 -2.18 -5.22
CA GLY A 129 4.01 -3.38 -5.36
C GLY A 129 5.49 -3.06 -5.30
N THR A 130 6.29 -3.98 -4.75
CA THR A 130 7.72 -3.79 -4.49
C THR A 130 8.04 -2.61 -3.55
N LEU A 131 7.03 -2.13 -2.82
CA LEU A 131 7.13 -1.07 -1.81
C LEU A 131 6.75 -1.65 -0.44
N ASP A 132 6.91 -0.86 0.61
CA ASP A 132 6.39 -1.10 1.96
C ASP A 132 5.79 0.21 2.55
N HIS A 133 5.54 0.23 3.86
CA HIS A 133 5.08 1.40 4.60
C HIS A 133 5.91 2.67 4.40
N THR A 134 7.19 2.58 4.04
CA THR A 134 8.06 3.75 3.85
C THR A 134 7.57 4.64 2.71
N TYR A 135 6.84 4.09 1.73
CA TYR A 135 6.23 4.89 0.66
C TYR A 135 5.34 6.04 1.18
N TRP A 136 4.65 5.82 2.30
CA TRP A 136 3.75 6.81 2.89
C TRP A 136 4.46 7.83 3.77
N ASP A 137 5.69 7.55 4.16
CA ASP A 137 6.52 8.35 5.05
C ASP A 137 7.98 8.21 4.61
N PHE A 138 8.30 8.68 3.41
CA PHE A 138 9.54 8.34 2.72
C PHE A 138 10.75 9.14 3.22
N ALA A 139 10.60 10.46 3.26
CA ALA A 139 11.62 11.41 3.69
C ALA A 139 10.97 12.75 4.08
N PRO A 140 11.68 13.67 4.76
CA PRO A 140 11.17 15.03 4.97
C PRO A 140 10.79 15.69 3.64
N GLY A 141 9.57 16.21 3.54
CA GLY A 141 9.02 16.78 2.30
C GLY A 141 8.36 15.76 1.35
N TYR A 142 8.52 14.46 1.61
CA TYR A 142 7.95 13.33 0.85
C TYR A 142 7.10 12.40 1.74
N SER A 143 6.66 12.88 2.90
CA SER A 143 5.85 12.11 3.85
C SER A 143 4.39 12.56 3.81
N TYR A 144 3.52 11.66 3.33
CA TYR A 144 2.08 11.87 3.42
C TYR A 144 1.61 11.81 4.87
N VAL A 145 2.21 10.94 5.69
CA VAL A 145 1.91 10.84 7.13
C VAL A 145 2.10 12.19 7.82
N ASP A 146 3.16 12.94 7.51
CA ASP A 146 3.36 14.29 8.05
C ASP A 146 2.27 15.27 7.62
N VAL A 147 1.86 15.23 6.36
CA VAL A 147 0.84 16.14 5.80
C VAL A 147 -0.53 15.83 6.40
N ALA A 148 -0.88 14.55 6.52
CA ALA A 148 -2.10 14.08 7.19
C ALA A 148 -2.11 14.50 8.66
N ALA A 149 -1.00 14.31 9.38
CA ALA A 149 -0.88 14.69 10.79
C ALA A 149 -1.03 16.20 11.01
N ARG A 150 -0.42 17.04 10.15
CA ARG A 150 -0.63 18.51 10.18
C ARG A 150 -2.08 18.91 9.94
N ALA A 151 -2.83 18.11 9.19
CA ALA A 151 -4.26 18.29 8.99
C ALA A 151 -5.13 17.69 10.11
N GLY A 152 -4.52 17.20 11.20
CA GLY A 152 -5.23 16.60 12.33
C GLY A 152 -5.76 15.19 12.04
N MET A 153 -5.30 14.54 10.97
CA MET A 153 -5.75 13.21 10.57
C MET A 153 -4.91 12.11 11.24
N ILE A 154 -5.52 10.93 11.36
CA ILE A 154 -4.90 9.72 11.91
C ILE A 154 -4.69 8.74 10.76
N THR A 155 -3.51 8.11 10.72
CA THR A 155 -3.16 7.13 9.69
C THR A 155 -2.74 5.80 10.32
N LEU A 156 -3.08 4.70 9.66
CA LEU A 156 -2.49 3.39 9.88
C LEU A 156 -1.93 2.91 8.54
N SER A 157 -0.61 2.92 8.38
CA SER A 157 0.06 2.18 7.29
C SER A 157 0.44 0.80 7.79
N TYR A 158 0.63 -0.14 6.86
CA TYR A 158 1.05 -1.50 7.16
C TYR A 158 1.86 -2.06 6.00
N ASP A 159 2.67 -3.08 6.29
CA ASP A 159 3.35 -3.84 5.26
C ASP A 159 2.45 -5.00 4.83
N ARG A 160 2.20 -5.14 3.53
CA ARG A 160 1.43 -6.28 2.99
C ARG A 160 2.11 -7.60 3.37
N LEU A 161 1.32 -8.67 3.45
CA LEU A 161 1.86 -10.02 3.66
C LEU A 161 2.92 -10.32 2.60
N GLY A 162 4.08 -10.83 3.00
CA GLY A 162 5.18 -11.10 2.09
C GLY A 162 6.03 -9.89 1.69
N THR A 163 5.88 -8.75 2.37
CA THR A 163 6.66 -7.52 2.11
C THR A 163 7.16 -6.87 3.40
N GLY A 164 8.25 -6.08 3.31
CA GLY A 164 8.70 -5.20 4.38
C GLY A 164 9.04 -5.94 5.68
N LEU A 165 8.40 -5.52 6.77
CA LEU A 165 8.56 -6.09 8.10
C LEU A 165 7.43 -7.08 8.48
N SER A 166 6.49 -7.33 7.57
CA SER A 166 5.47 -8.38 7.75
C SER A 166 6.05 -9.78 7.57
N GLU A 167 5.28 -10.79 7.95
CA GLU A 167 5.64 -12.18 7.74
C GLU A 167 5.80 -12.51 6.24
N HIS A 168 6.78 -13.34 5.91
CA HIS A 168 7.05 -13.81 4.55
C HIS A 168 6.81 -15.33 4.45
N PRO A 169 5.53 -15.78 4.37
CA PRO A 169 5.19 -17.21 4.29
C PRO A 169 5.44 -17.75 2.87
N ASP A 170 4.86 -18.91 2.54
CA ASP A 170 4.97 -19.50 1.20
C ASP A 170 4.55 -18.51 0.10
N PRO A 171 5.46 -18.09 -0.80
CA PRO A 171 5.15 -17.06 -1.80
C PRO A 171 4.24 -17.53 -2.93
N LEU A 172 4.04 -18.84 -3.10
CA LEU A 172 3.19 -19.38 -4.15
C LEU A 172 1.79 -19.69 -3.61
N LEU A 173 1.71 -20.32 -2.44
CA LEU A 173 0.45 -20.80 -1.88
C LEU A 173 -0.21 -19.81 -0.91
N GLU A 174 0.57 -19.13 -0.07
CA GLU A 174 0.03 -18.32 1.03
C GLU A 174 -0.02 -16.82 0.67
N VAL A 175 0.98 -16.30 -0.03
CA VAL A 175 0.99 -14.89 -0.48
C VAL A 175 0.30 -14.77 -1.84
N GLN A 176 -1.03 -14.77 -1.83
CA GLN A 176 -1.87 -14.56 -3.01
C GLN A 176 -2.78 -13.35 -2.83
N THR A 177 -3.34 -12.85 -3.94
CA THR A 177 -4.25 -11.70 -3.90
C THR A 177 -5.45 -11.86 -2.94
N PRO A 178 -6.10 -13.03 -2.78
CA PRO A 178 -7.17 -13.19 -1.78
C PRO A 178 -6.68 -12.97 -0.34
N ALA A 179 -5.46 -13.41 0.00
CA ALA A 179 -4.87 -13.18 1.32
C ALA A 179 -4.69 -11.67 1.58
N SER A 180 -4.21 -10.93 0.59
CA SER A 180 -4.08 -9.46 0.66
C SER A 180 -5.42 -8.75 0.92
N VAL A 181 -6.52 -9.24 0.34
CA VAL A 181 -7.87 -8.71 0.59
C VAL A 181 -8.29 -8.96 2.04
N GLU A 182 -8.13 -10.20 2.52
CA GLU A 182 -8.52 -10.56 3.89
C GLU A 182 -7.69 -9.82 4.94
N VAL A 183 -6.39 -9.64 4.72
CA VAL A 183 -5.53 -8.85 5.63
C VAL A 183 -6.07 -7.42 5.76
N LEU A 184 -6.37 -6.76 4.63
CA LEU A 184 -6.89 -5.39 4.65
C LEU A 184 -8.28 -5.33 5.31
N HIS A 185 -9.18 -6.26 4.99
CA HIS A 185 -10.49 -6.37 5.63
C HIS A 185 -10.40 -6.53 7.15
N GLN A 186 -9.49 -7.38 7.64
CA GLN A 186 -9.30 -7.60 9.08
C GLN A 186 -8.73 -6.37 9.77
N LEU A 187 -7.76 -5.67 9.16
CA LEU A 187 -7.24 -4.41 9.71
C LEU A 187 -8.36 -3.36 9.84
N VAL A 188 -9.22 -3.22 8.83
CA VAL A 188 -10.39 -2.33 8.88
C VAL A 188 -11.37 -2.76 9.98
N THR A 189 -11.65 -4.05 10.09
CA THR A 189 -12.52 -4.61 11.13
C THR A 189 -12.00 -4.29 12.53
N MET A 190 -10.70 -4.44 12.75
CA MET A 190 -10.04 -4.12 14.02
C MET A 190 -10.08 -2.62 14.37
N LEU A 191 -10.00 -1.74 13.37
CA LEU A 191 -10.17 -0.29 13.56
C LEU A 191 -11.62 0.06 13.94
N ARG A 192 -12.61 -0.59 13.30
CA ARG A 192 -14.04 -0.36 13.55
C ARG A 192 -14.51 -0.96 14.87
N SER A 193 -13.92 -2.05 15.33
CA SER A 193 -14.22 -2.67 16.62
C SER A 193 -13.57 -1.93 17.80
N GLY A 194 -12.48 -1.20 17.54
CA GLY A 194 -11.65 -0.60 18.57
C GLY A 194 -10.61 -1.55 19.16
N SER A 195 -10.27 -2.65 18.47
CA SER A 195 -9.25 -3.59 18.93
C SER A 195 -7.90 -2.89 19.19
N PHE A 196 -7.55 -1.95 18.31
CA PHE A 196 -6.35 -1.11 18.45
C PHE A 196 -6.45 -0.03 19.54
N GLY A 197 -7.50 -0.01 20.35
CA GLY A 197 -7.72 1.00 21.40
C GLY A 197 -8.84 1.98 21.02
N PRO A 198 -8.62 2.91 20.07
CA PRO A 198 -9.67 3.81 19.60
C PRO A 198 -10.63 3.08 18.65
N ARG A 199 -11.93 3.35 18.79
CA ARG A 199 -12.95 2.91 17.84
C ARG A 199 -13.18 3.98 16.78
N PHE A 200 -13.00 3.62 15.50
CA PHE A 200 -13.25 4.54 14.39
C PHE A 200 -14.64 4.31 13.79
N SER A 201 -15.45 5.36 13.76
CA SER A 201 -16.75 5.33 13.07
C SER A 201 -16.59 5.46 11.56
N LYS A 202 -15.48 6.07 11.13
CA LYS A 202 -15.14 6.35 9.74
C LYS A 202 -13.79 5.76 9.37
N VAL A 203 -13.73 4.98 8.29
CA VAL A 203 -12.47 4.42 7.77
C VAL A 203 -12.32 4.81 6.30
N VAL A 204 -11.19 5.42 5.95
CA VAL A 204 -10.85 5.79 4.57
C VAL A 204 -9.81 4.80 4.05
N GLY A 205 -10.12 4.13 2.95
CA GLY A 205 -9.17 3.24 2.25
C GLY A 205 -8.30 4.05 1.32
N VAL A 206 -6.99 4.11 1.59
CA VAL A 206 -6.03 4.86 0.78
C VAL A 206 -5.06 3.87 0.15
N GLY A 207 -5.11 3.76 -1.18
CA GLY A 207 -4.29 2.82 -1.92
C GLY A 207 -3.29 3.51 -2.85
N HIS A 208 -2.15 2.86 -3.05
CA HIS A 208 -1.26 3.15 -4.16
C HIS A 208 -1.10 1.93 -5.06
N SER A 209 -1.26 2.07 -6.38
CA SER A 209 -1.03 1.00 -7.35
C SER A 209 -1.84 -0.27 -7.01
N ILE A 210 -1.20 -1.43 -6.87
CA ILE A 210 -1.80 -2.68 -6.39
C ILE A 210 -2.51 -2.53 -5.02
N GLY A 211 -2.11 -1.59 -4.17
CA GLY A 211 -2.84 -1.23 -2.94
C GLY A 211 -4.18 -0.54 -3.20
N SER A 212 -4.29 0.25 -4.27
CA SER A 212 -5.59 0.74 -4.78
C SER A 212 -6.44 -0.42 -5.29
N LYS A 213 -5.82 -1.41 -5.97
CA LYS A 213 -6.53 -2.60 -6.43
C LYS A 213 -7.00 -3.47 -5.27
N ALA A 214 -6.20 -3.62 -4.21
CA ALA A 214 -6.61 -4.28 -2.97
C ALA A 214 -7.80 -3.57 -2.30
N THR A 215 -7.80 -2.23 -2.30
CA THR A 215 -8.93 -1.43 -1.81
C THR A 215 -10.22 -1.70 -2.62
N GLU A 216 -10.12 -1.73 -3.96
CA GLU A 216 -11.25 -2.09 -4.84
C GLU A 216 -11.73 -3.53 -4.62
N ALA A 217 -10.80 -4.47 -4.43
CA ALA A 217 -11.10 -5.87 -4.19
C ALA A 217 -11.79 -6.08 -2.83
N VAL A 218 -11.38 -5.34 -1.79
CA VAL A 218 -12.10 -5.28 -0.51
C VAL A 218 -13.50 -4.75 -0.72
N ILE A 219 -13.71 -3.64 -1.44
CA ILE A 219 -15.07 -3.13 -1.71
C ILE A 219 -15.93 -4.17 -2.43
N SER A 220 -15.33 -4.93 -3.35
CA SER A 220 -16.02 -5.96 -4.11
C SER A 220 -16.56 -7.11 -3.24
N GLN A 221 -15.92 -7.39 -2.10
CA GLN A 221 -16.31 -8.46 -1.16
C GLN A 221 -17.01 -7.93 0.10
N TYR A 222 -16.56 -6.77 0.59
CA TYR A 222 -16.92 -6.09 1.83
C TYR A 222 -17.29 -4.62 1.54
N PRO A 223 -18.41 -4.34 0.86
CA PRO A 223 -18.75 -3.01 0.35
C PRO A 223 -18.95 -1.93 1.43
N SER A 224 -19.07 -2.32 2.71
CA SER A 224 -19.23 -1.41 3.85
C SER A 224 -17.92 -1.03 4.55
N ASP A 225 -16.79 -1.60 4.15
CA ASP A 225 -15.53 -1.44 4.88
C ASP A 225 -15.01 -0.01 4.87
N PHE A 226 -15.20 0.72 3.78
CA PHE A 226 -14.70 2.07 3.62
C PHE A 226 -15.82 3.11 3.50
N ASP A 227 -15.70 4.18 4.27
CA ASP A 227 -16.57 5.36 4.20
C ASP A 227 -16.14 6.34 3.11
N ALA A 228 -14.90 6.26 2.65
CA ALA A 228 -14.38 6.94 1.46
C ALA A 228 -13.15 6.19 0.95
N ILE A 229 -12.79 6.42 -0.31
CA ILE A 229 -11.56 5.86 -0.90
C ILE A 229 -10.72 6.91 -1.59
N ILE A 230 -9.41 6.73 -1.50
CA ILE A 230 -8.42 7.46 -2.29
C ILE A 230 -7.62 6.44 -3.08
N HIS A 231 -7.71 6.52 -4.39
CA HIS A 231 -6.85 5.78 -5.31
C HIS A 231 -5.72 6.67 -5.78
N THR A 232 -4.49 6.18 -5.67
CA THR A 232 -3.32 6.79 -6.30
C THR A 232 -2.67 5.79 -7.26
N GLY A 233 -2.27 6.24 -8.46
CA GLY A 233 -1.61 5.37 -9.45
C GLY A 233 -2.49 4.19 -9.88
N TYR A 234 -3.81 4.39 -9.99
CA TYR A 234 -4.76 3.35 -10.38
C TYR A 234 -5.84 3.93 -11.31
N ALA A 235 -6.13 3.22 -12.39
CA ALA A 235 -7.25 3.48 -13.25
C ALA A 235 -8.06 2.22 -13.54
N TYR A 236 -9.34 2.42 -13.90
CA TYR A 236 -10.22 1.35 -14.36
C TYR A 236 -9.63 0.58 -15.56
N GLN A 237 -8.91 1.27 -16.44
CA GLN A 237 -8.18 0.70 -17.57
C GLN A 237 -6.70 0.97 -17.39
N ASN A 238 -5.88 -0.09 -17.36
CA ASN A 238 -4.42 0.00 -17.31
C ASN A 238 -3.84 -0.40 -18.65
N ALA A 239 -3.19 0.55 -19.33
CA ALA A 239 -2.67 0.38 -20.69
C ALA A 239 -1.33 -0.34 -20.76
N ALA A 240 -0.42 -0.16 -19.78
CA ALA A 240 0.90 -0.78 -19.83
C ALA A 240 0.97 -2.13 -19.11
N GLY A 241 0.20 -2.32 -18.02
CA GLY A 241 -0.03 -3.61 -17.35
C GLY A 241 1.18 -4.55 -17.35
N ALA A 242 1.07 -5.68 -18.06
CA ALA A 242 2.11 -6.69 -18.22
C ALA A 242 3.46 -6.15 -18.75
N GLY A 243 3.44 -5.17 -19.65
CA GLY A 243 4.66 -4.54 -20.17
C GLY A 243 5.46 -3.80 -19.09
N SER A 244 4.78 -3.23 -18.07
CA SER A 244 5.47 -2.59 -16.94
C SER A 244 6.11 -3.61 -15.99
N VAL A 245 5.49 -4.77 -15.80
CA VAL A 245 6.06 -5.86 -14.99
C VAL A 245 7.35 -6.37 -15.64
N VAL A 246 7.34 -6.60 -16.95
CA VAL A 246 8.56 -6.98 -17.69
C VAL A 246 9.62 -5.88 -17.64
N ALA A 247 9.23 -4.61 -17.85
CA ALA A 247 10.17 -3.48 -17.86
C ALA A 247 10.79 -3.19 -16.48
N THR A 248 10.12 -3.54 -15.38
CA THR A 248 10.65 -3.38 -14.02
C THR A 248 11.93 -4.21 -13.81
N GLY A 249 12.07 -5.33 -14.51
CA GLY A 249 13.26 -6.19 -14.42
C GLY A 249 13.39 -6.82 -13.04
N LEU A 250 12.43 -7.68 -12.70
CA LEU A 250 12.42 -8.42 -11.44
C LEU A 250 13.41 -9.58 -11.49
N GLY A 251 14.03 -9.86 -10.34
CA GLY A 251 14.93 -10.98 -10.15
C GLY A 251 14.77 -11.61 -8.78
N SER A 252 15.61 -12.61 -8.51
CA SER A 252 15.55 -13.38 -7.27
C SER A 252 16.04 -12.55 -6.08
N THR A 253 15.34 -12.69 -4.96
CA THR A 253 15.75 -12.13 -3.67
C THR A 253 17.10 -12.67 -3.18
N LYS A 254 17.55 -13.81 -3.70
CA LYS A 254 18.88 -14.39 -3.39
C LYS A 254 20.04 -13.49 -3.80
N ASP A 255 19.82 -12.63 -4.79
CA ASP A 255 20.82 -11.68 -5.26
C ASP A 255 20.86 -10.39 -4.41
N VAL A 256 20.03 -10.28 -3.37
CA VAL A 256 19.95 -9.11 -2.49
C VAL A 256 20.27 -9.53 -1.07
N ALA A 257 21.36 -8.99 -0.51
CA ALA A 257 21.96 -9.49 0.72
C ALA A 257 21.01 -9.51 1.94
N TYR A 258 20.11 -8.53 2.05
CA TYR A 258 19.14 -8.45 3.14
C TYR A 258 17.88 -9.30 2.89
N LEU A 259 17.59 -9.70 1.64
CA LEU A 259 16.43 -10.54 1.28
C LEU A 259 16.80 -12.01 1.01
N LYS A 260 18.09 -12.36 0.95
CA LYS A 260 18.57 -13.71 0.60
C LYS A 260 18.01 -14.84 1.48
N HIS A 261 17.54 -14.49 2.68
CA HIS A 261 17.01 -15.41 3.67
C HIS A 261 15.55 -15.81 3.39
N LEU A 262 14.86 -15.07 2.52
CA LEU A 262 13.47 -15.34 2.15
C LEU A 262 13.34 -16.63 1.34
N PRO A 263 12.19 -17.31 1.40
CA PRO A 263 11.91 -18.48 0.56
C PRO A 263 12.07 -18.20 -0.95
N ASP A 264 12.29 -19.27 -1.72
CA ASP A 264 12.27 -19.24 -3.18
C ASP A 264 10.86 -18.88 -3.67
N GLY A 265 10.74 -18.13 -4.77
CA GLY A 265 9.47 -17.59 -5.28
C GLY A 265 9.12 -16.17 -4.86
N TYR A 266 9.96 -15.50 -4.07
CA TYR A 266 9.91 -14.04 -3.91
C TYR A 266 10.78 -13.34 -4.94
N PHE A 267 10.30 -12.19 -5.43
CA PHE A 267 10.96 -11.36 -6.42
C PHE A 267 11.30 -9.98 -5.87
N VAL A 268 12.28 -9.33 -6.46
CA VAL A 268 12.64 -7.93 -6.14
C VAL A 268 13.14 -7.23 -7.42
N PRO A 269 12.86 -5.93 -7.62
CA PRO A 269 13.46 -5.16 -8.71
C PRO A 269 15.00 -5.20 -8.69
N LYS A 270 15.61 -5.38 -9.85
CA LYS A 270 17.08 -5.51 -9.98
C LYS A 270 17.76 -4.34 -10.68
N SER A 271 17.02 -3.42 -11.28
CA SER A 271 17.60 -2.31 -12.04
C SER A 271 16.99 -0.97 -11.63
N ALA A 272 17.86 0.02 -11.41
CA ALA A 272 17.43 1.40 -11.20
C ALA A 272 16.72 1.96 -12.45
N GLU A 273 17.14 1.50 -13.63
CA GLU A 273 16.53 1.86 -14.91
C GLU A 273 15.10 1.35 -15.01
N GLY A 274 14.82 0.10 -14.63
CA GLY A 274 13.46 -0.45 -14.60
C GLY A 274 12.56 0.31 -13.64
N ILE A 275 13.09 0.67 -12.46
CA ILE A 275 12.38 1.52 -11.50
C ILE A 275 12.09 2.91 -12.07
N HIS A 276 13.08 3.53 -12.69
CA HIS A 276 12.90 4.83 -13.32
C HIS A 276 11.86 4.76 -14.44
N ILE A 277 12.00 3.82 -15.38
CA ILE A 277 11.10 3.65 -16.53
C ILE A 277 9.64 3.52 -16.07
N CYS A 278 9.40 2.68 -15.08
CA CYS A 278 8.03 2.35 -14.68
C CYS A 278 7.44 3.40 -13.72
N PHE A 279 8.24 3.90 -12.78
CA PHE A 279 7.70 4.62 -11.62
C PHE A 279 8.00 6.11 -11.57
N PHE A 280 9.05 6.58 -12.26
CA PHE A 280 9.52 7.96 -12.18
C PHE A 280 9.49 8.68 -13.53
N LYS A 281 9.38 10.01 -13.49
CA LYS A 281 9.43 10.85 -14.68
C LYS A 281 10.47 11.97 -14.57
N TYR A 282 11.57 11.85 -15.30
CA TYR A 282 12.58 12.92 -15.41
C TYR A 282 12.03 14.14 -16.18
N PRO A 283 12.36 15.39 -15.80
CA PRO A 283 13.22 15.81 -14.68
C PRO A 283 12.47 16.08 -13.36
N ASN A 284 11.30 15.50 -13.16
CA ASN A 284 10.36 15.90 -12.09
C ASN A 284 10.58 15.15 -10.75
N PHE A 285 11.78 14.63 -10.51
CA PHE A 285 12.19 14.00 -9.26
C PHE A 285 13.64 14.33 -8.95
N ASP A 286 14.01 14.28 -7.67
CA ASP A 286 15.42 14.38 -7.25
C ASP A 286 16.10 13.01 -7.48
N PRO A 287 17.21 12.94 -8.23
CA PRO A 287 17.96 11.70 -8.42
C PRO A 287 18.32 10.94 -7.13
N GLN A 288 18.50 11.64 -6.01
CA GLN A 288 18.74 11.00 -4.70
C GLN A 288 17.51 10.23 -4.21
N ILE A 289 16.30 10.75 -4.45
CA ILE A 289 15.05 10.06 -4.11
C ILE A 289 14.90 8.78 -4.93
N LEU A 290 15.27 8.79 -6.21
CA LEU A 290 15.31 7.57 -7.03
C LEU A 290 16.32 6.57 -6.47
N SER A 291 17.54 7.01 -6.14
CA SER A 291 18.57 6.15 -5.57
C SER A 291 18.10 5.48 -4.27
N GLN A 292 17.53 6.26 -3.36
CA GLN A 292 16.97 5.77 -2.09
C GLN A 292 15.81 4.79 -2.32
N THR A 293 14.93 5.09 -3.29
CA THR A 293 13.82 4.21 -3.64
C THR A 293 14.34 2.84 -4.11
N VAL A 294 15.37 2.81 -4.96
CA VAL A 294 15.98 1.58 -5.45
C VAL A 294 16.61 0.77 -4.31
N GLU A 295 17.24 1.42 -3.34
CA GLU A 295 17.85 0.78 -2.17
C GLU A 295 16.81 0.16 -1.21
N GLN A 296 15.61 0.75 -1.17
CA GLN A 296 14.52 0.38 -0.27
C GLN A 296 13.45 -0.50 -0.93
N MET A 297 13.66 -0.94 -2.17
CA MET A 297 12.67 -1.78 -2.85
C MET A 297 12.43 -3.10 -2.10
N GLN A 298 11.17 -3.50 -2.11
CA GLN A 298 10.66 -4.65 -1.38
C GLN A 298 10.22 -5.74 -2.34
N THR A 299 9.74 -6.82 -1.75
CA THR A 299 9.36 -8.03 -2.46
C THR A 299 7.99 -7.96 -3.10
N GLU A 300 7.81 -8.81 -4.10
CA GLU A 300 6.52 -9.33 -4.56
C GLU A 300 6.62 -10.86 -4.58
N SER A 301 5.49 -11.56 -4.58
CA SER A 301 5.46 -13.03 -4.60
C SER A 301 5.01 -13.59 -5.95
N MET A 302 5.31 -14.86 -6.21
CA MET A 302 4.72 -15.62 -7.32
C MET A 302 3.18 -15.61 -7.28
N GLY A 303 2.59 -15.85 -6.11
CA GLY A 303 1.15 -15.94 -5.92
C GLY A 303 0.42 -14.61 -6.13
N GLU A 304 1.10 -13.47 -5.98
CA GLU A 304 0.53 -12.15 -6.28
C GLU A 304 0.52 -11.84 -7.78
N MET A 305 1.43 -12.45 -8.56
CA MET A 305 1.40 -12.36 -10.02
C MET A 305 0.39 -13.30 -10.67
N LEU A 306 0.15 -14.45 -10.04
CA LEU A 306 -0.79 -15.45 -10.53
C LEU A 306 -2.21 -15.09 -10.07
N ILE A 307 -2.84 -14.15 -10.76
CA ILE A 307 -4.19 -13.67 -10.44
C ILE A 307 -5.22 -14.39 -11.31
N PRO A 308 -6.06 -15.29 -10.75
CA PRO A 308 -7.09 -16.01 -11.51
C PRO A 308 -8.10 -15.06 -12.16
N PRO A 309 -8.65 -15.37 -13.34
CA PRO A 309 -9.62 -14.51 -14.03
C PRO A 309 -10.92 -14.29 -13.23
N ASN A 310 -11.27 -15.19 -12.32
CA ASN A 310 -12.42 -15.08 -11.41
C ASN A 310 -12.09 -14.36 -10.08
N SER A 311 -10.85 -13.90 -9.88
CA SER A 311 -10.44 -13.21 -8.66
C SER A 311 -11.18 -11.87 -8.50
N SER A 312 -11.63 -11.58 -7.27
CA SER A 312 -12.14 -10.25 -6.87
C SER A 312 -11.09 -9.16 -7.06
N PHE A 313 -9.82 -9.53 -7.15
CA PHE A 313 -8.71 -8.64 -7.45
C PHE A 313 -8.74 -8.08 -8.86
N TRP A 314 -9.60 -8.56 -9.76
CA TRP A 314 -9.91 -7.86 -11.02
C TRP A 314 -10.96 -6.76 -10.86
N GLY A 315 -11.59 -6.67 -9.69
CA GLY A 315 -12.67 -5.74 -9.37
C GLY A 315 -14.03 -6.29 -9.79
N ASN A 316 -15.09 -5.75 -9.18
CA ASN A 316 -16.46 -6.03 -9.57
C ASN A 316 -17.15 -4.72 -9.97
N LEU A 317 -17.22 -4.46 -11.28
CA LEU A 317 -17.75 -3.22 -11.84
C LEU A 317 -19.20 -2.93 -11.41
N THR A 318 -20.00 -3.96 -11.16
CA THR A 318 -21.37 -3.79 -10.64
C THR A 318 -21.35 -3.27 -9.20
N VAL A 319 -20.43 -3.75 -8.37
CA VAL A 319 -20.29 -3.30 -6.98
C VAL A 319 -19.70 -1.89 -6.93
N THR A 320 -18.60 -1.64 -7.64
CA THR A 320 -17.92 -0.33 -7.63
C THR A 320 -18.81 0.77 -8.23
N ASN A 321 -19.58 0.48 -9.30
CA ASN A 321 -20.57 1.43 -9.81
C ASN A 321 -21.70 1.71 -8.82
N ASN A 322 -21.95 0.81 -7.88
CA ASN A 322 -22.93 0.99 -6.83
C ASN A 322 -22.36 1.60 -5.54
N TYR A 323 -21.06 1.85 -5.48
CA TYR A 323 -20.41 2.52 -4.35
C TYR A 323 -20.88 3.98 -4.28
N ARG A 324 -21.48 4.39 -3.16
CA ARG A 324 -22.10 5.73 -2.98
C ARG A 324 -21.22 6.71 -2.20
N SER A 325 -20.22 6.19 -1.51
CA SER A 325 -19.30 6.97 -0.69
C SER A 325 -18.33 7.80 -1.57
N PRO A 326 -17.67 8.83 -1.00
CA PRO A 326 -16.73 9.66 -1.75
C PRO A 326 -15.52 8.90 -2.28
N VAL A 327 -15.10 9.28 -3.49
CA VAL A 327 -13.97 8.68 -4.21
C VAL A 327 -13.05 9.78 -4.72
N LEU A 328 -11.76 9.71 -4.37
CA LEU A 328 -10.70 10.52 -4.94
C LEU A 328 -9.81 9.64 -5.82
N VAL A 329 -9.65 9.99 -7.10
CA VAL A 329 -8.72 9.31 -8.01
C VAL A 329 -7.58 10.26 -8.36
N ILE A 330 -6.35 9.88 -8.06
CA ILE A 330 -5.13 10.64 -8.36
C ILE A 330 -4.22 9.82 -9.28
N LEU A 331 -3.83 10.38 -10.42
CA LEU A 331 -2.83 9.79 -11.31
C LEU A 331 -1.68 10.75 -11.57
N GLY A 332 -0.48 10.21 -11.77
CA GLY A 332 0.61 10.96 -12.40
C GLY A 332 0.29 11.23 -13.86
N GLU A 333 0.54 12.43 -14.36
CA GLU A 333 0.32 12.76 -15.77
C GLU A 333 1.08 11.81 -16.72
N ARG A 334 2.26 11.34 -16.28
CA ARG A 334 3.22 10.53 -17.03
C ARG A 334 3.42 9.15 -16.42
N ASP A 335 2.38 8.61 -15.78
CA ASP A 335 2.38 7.29 -15.17
C ASP A 335 2.51 6.18 -16.23
N TYR A 336 3.71 5.59 -16.35
CA TYR A 336 3.95 4.53 -17.33
C TYR A 336 3.11 3.28 -17.04
N VAL A 337 2.98 2.88 -15.79
CA VAL A 337 2.25 1.65 -15.39
C VAL A 337 0.77 1.75 -15.77
N VAL A 338 0.15 2.89 -15.52
CA VAL A 338 -1.29 3.08 -15.75
C VAL A 338 -1.60 3.42 -17.20
N CYS A 339 -0.91 4.42 -17.78
CA CYS A 339 -1.27 4.97 -19.10
C CYS A 339 -0.22 4.78 -20.19
N GLY A 340 0.93 4.15 -19.89
CA GLY A 340 2.02 3.88 -20.84
C GLY A 340 2.78 5.12 -21.32
N HIS A 341 2.15 6.28 -21.38
CA HIS A 341 2.78 7.53 -21.80
C HIS A 341 2.10 8.79 -21.24
N SER A 342 0.77 8.88 -21.35
CA SER A 342 -0.01 10.07 -20.97
C SER A 342 -1.34 9.67 -20.38
N CYS A 343 -1.61 10.11 -19.15
CA CYS A 343 -2.87 9.81 -18.45
C CYS A 343 -3.96 10.84 -18.75
N VAL A 344 -3.67 11.80 -19.62
CA VAL A 344 -4.58 12.88 -20.04
C VAL A 344 -4.90 12.87 -21.54
N THR A 345 -4.27 12.00 -22.32
CA THR A 345 -4.45 11.94 -23.78
C THR A 345 -4.47 10.49 -24.26
N PRO A 346 -5.46 10.08 -25.07
CA PRO A 346 -6.54 10.89 -25.65
C PRO A 346 -7.70 11.17 -24.67
N GLN A 347 -7.72 10.54 -23.50
CA GLN A 347 -8.68 10.79 -22.44
C GLN A 347 -7.99 10.95 -21.09
N ASN A 348 -8.65 11.62 -20.16
CA ASN A 348 -8.23 11.69 -18.76
C ASN A 348 -8.65 10.40 -18.04
N LEU A 349 -7.70 9.53 -17.74
CA LEU A 349 -7.97 8.22 -17.12
C LEU A 349 -8.43 8.32 -15.67
N ALA A 350 -8.07 9.39 -14.95
CA ALA A 350 -8.58 9.61 -13.59
C ALA A 350 -10.08 9.92 -13.63
N VAL A 351 -10.50 10.81 -14.53
CA VAL A 351 -11.91 11.15 -14.75
C VAL A 351 -12.68 9.93 -15.25
N GLN A 352 -12.14 9.20 -16.23
CA GLN A 352 -12.75 7.97 -16.74
C GLN A 352 -12.96 6.93 -15.63
N THR A 353 -11.99 6.76 -14.74
CA THR A 353 -12.12 5.84 -13.60
C THR A 353 -13.25 6.26 -12.68
N LEU A 354 -13.33 7.55 -12.32
CA LEU A 354 -14.41 8.06 -11.49
C LEU A 354 -15.79 7.90 -12.18
N ASP A 355 -15.88 8.20 -13.47
CA ASP A 355 -17.14 8.19 -14.22
C ASP A 355 -17.63 6.80 -14.61
N ILE A 356 -16.74 5.84 -14.85
CA ILE A 356 -17.08 4.50 -15.34
C ILE A 356 -17.03 3.45 -14.26
N ALA A 357 -16.00 3.44 -13.40
CA ALA A 357 -15.88 2.44 -12.34
C ALA A 357 -16.64 2.84 -11.07
N TYR A 358 -16.76 4.14 -10.82
CA TYR A 358 -17.41 4.68 -9.62
C TYR A 358 -18.57 5.61 -9.99
N ALA A 359 -19.36 5.27 -11.01
CA ALA A 359 -20.49 6.08 -11.49
C ALA A 359 -21.47 6.48 -10.38
N GLY A 360 -21.59 5.62 -9.36
CA GLY A 360 -22.43 5.81 -8.18
C GLY A 360 -21.89 6.74 -7.10
N ALA A 361 -20.61 7.07 -7.11
CA ALA A 361 -19.96 7.81 -6.03
C ALA A 361 -20.55 9.24 -5.92
N ASN A 362 -20.62 9.76 -4.70
CA ASN A 362 -21.18 11.10 -4.46
C ASN A 362 -20.34 12.17 -5.16
N ARG A 363 -20.86 12.73 -6.26
CA ARG A 363 -20.17 13.70 -7.12
C ARG A 363 -19.88 15.06 -6.46
N ASN A 364 -20.57 15.41 -5.38
CA ASN A 364 -20.27 16.64 -4.64
C ASN A 364 -19.02 16.50 -3.76
N LEU A 365 -18.58 15.26 -3.51
CA LEU A 365 -17.49 14.93 -2.58
C LEU A 365 -16.42 14.08 -3.25
N SER A 366 -16.59 13.72 -4.52
CA SER A 366 -15.68 12.86 -5.29
C SER A 366 -14.98 13.68 -6.34
N GLU A 367 -13.72 13.36 -6.60
CA GLU A 367 -12.89 14.11 -7.51
C GLU A 367 -11.90 13.20 -8.25
N ALA A 368 -11.59 13.56 -9.48
CA ALA A 368 -10.47 13.01 -10.23
C ALA A 368 -9.44 14.10 -10.44
N TRP A 369 -8.17 13.80 -10.15
CA TRP A 369 -7.08 14.75 -10.23
C TRP A 369 -5.85 14.13 -10.90
N ILE A 370 -5.12 14.98 -11.64
CA ILE A 370 -3.88 14.62 -12.31
C ILE A 370 -2.75 15.41 -11.68
N SER A 371 -1.72 14.71 -11.24
CA SER A 371 -0.46 15.26 -10.73
C SER A 371 0.45 15.63 -11.91
N PRO A 372 0.64 16.94 -12.22
CA PRO A 372 1.36 17.36 -13.41
C PRO A 372 2.81 16.89 -13.41
N GLY A 373 3.27 16.33 -14.53
CA GLY A 373 4.65 15.87 -14.68
C GLY A 373 5.06 14.64 -13.85
N ALA A 374 4.25 14.17 -12.91
CA ALA A 374 4.57 13.01 -12.07
C ALA A 374 4.42 11.68 -12.84
N GLY A 375 5.26 10.70 -12.47
CA GLY A 375 5.12 9.29 -12.85
C GLY A 375 4.19 8.51 -11.91
N HIS A 376 4.35 7.20 -11.86
CA HIS A 376 3.50 6.33 -11.02
C HIS A 376 3.64 6.64 -9.53
N ASN A 377 4.87 6.72 -9.02
CA ASN A 377 5.14 6.95 -7.60
C ASN A 377 5.04 8.45 -7.27
N CYS A 378 3.82 8.98 -7.30
CA CYS A 378 3.52 10.41 -7.15
C CYS A 378 4.11 11.02 -5.86
N HIS A 379 4.16 10.26 -4.76
CA HIS A 379 4.74 10.72 -3.48
C HIS A 379 6.27 10.86 -3.47
N THR A 380 6.94 10.45 -4.55
CA THR A 380 8.41 10.53 -4.71
C THR A 380 8.84 11.48 -5.84
N HIS A 381 7.91 12.29 -6.36
CA HIS A 381 8.19 13.37 -7.32
C HIS A 381 8.27 14.73 -6.62
N LEU A 382 8.84 15.74 -7.28
CA LEU A 382 9.02 17.09 -6.72
C LEU A 382 7.69 17.75 -6.30
N ASN A 383 6.57 17.35 -6.92
CA ASN A 383 5.23 17.83 -6.60
C ASN A 383 4.48 16.93 -5.58
N ALA A 384 5.17 16.02 -4.88
CA ALA A 384 4.59 15.21 -3.81
C ALA A 384 3.82 16.03 -2.74
N PRO A 385 4.22 17.27 -2.37
CA PRO A 385 3.42 18.11 -1.48
C PRO A 385 2.02 18.44 -2.01
N GLU A 386 1.87 18.63 -3.33
CA GLU A 386 0.58 18.90 -3.97
C GLU A 386 -0.31 17.66 -3.97
N VAL A 387 0.27 16.48 -4.25
CA VAL A 387 -0.41 15.18 -4.15
C VAL A 387 -0.95 14.97 -2.74
N SER A 388 -0.09 15.16 -1.73
CA SER A 388 -0.45 15.00 -0.32
C SER A 388 -1.51 15.99 0.12
N ALA A 389 -1.40 17.26 -0.29
CA ALA A 389 -2.41 18.28 -0.03
C ALA A 389 -3.75 17.89 -0.65
N LYS A 390 -3.75 17.36 -1.88
CA LYS A 390 -4.95 16.91 -2.58
C LYS A 390 -5.66 15.78 -1.85
N MET A 391 -4.90 14.79 -1.37
CA MET A 391 -5.42 13.68 -0.58
C MET A 391 -6.10 14.16 0.71
N VAL A 392 -5.47 15.10 1.42
CA VAL A 392 -6.06 15.72 2.62
C VAL A 392 -7.35 16.48 2.28
N THR A 393 -7.35 17.32 1.24
CA THR A 393 -8.52 18.14 0.91
C THR A 393 -9.69 17.35 0.33
N GLY A 394 -9.41 16.35 -0.51
CA GLY A 394 -10.46 15.53 -1.14
C GLY A 394 -11.21 14.65 -0.13
N VAL A 395 -10.58 14.31 1.00
CA VAL A 395 -11.23 13.63 2.12
C VAL A 395 -11.78 14.62 3.16
N GLY A 396 -11.08 15.75 3.37
CA GLY A 396 -11.38 16.75 4.40
C GLY A 396 -12.62 17.61 4.14
N CYS A 397 -12.90 18.00 2.90
CA CYS A 397 -14.12 18.76 2.59
C CYS A 397 -15.34 17.85 2.32
N GLY A 398 -15.11 16.52 2.25
CA GLY A 398 -16.12 15.49 1.93
C GLY A 398 -17.04 15.03 3.07
N GLY A 399 -17.02 15.70 4.23
CA GLY A 399 -17.85 15.32 5.39
C GLY A 399 -17.23 14.33 6.38
N PHE A 400 -15.92 14.03 6.28
CA PHE A 400 -15.23 13.10 7.19
C PHE A 400 -14.38 13.75 8.29
N ASN A 401 -14.19 15.06 8.24
CA ASN A 401 -13.83 15.93 9.36
C ASN A 401 -13.69 17.34 8.81
N CYS A 402 -14.79 18.08 8.69
CA CYS A 402 -14.73 19.54 8.61
C CYS A 402 -14.35 20.08 10.00
N ILE A 403 -13.17 19.72 10.49
CA ILE A 403 -12.58 20.30 11.68
C ILE A 403 -11.24 20.91 11.25
N ALA A 404 -11.29 22.21 10.99
CA ALA A 404 -10.17 23.14 10.98
C ALA A 404 -9.24 23.19 9.74
N LEU A 405 -9.78 23.20 8.52
CA LEU A 405 -9.09 23.87 7.40
C LEU A 405 -9.87 25.15 7.04
N PRO A 406 -9.28 26.37 7.14
CA PRO A 406 -9.94 27.65 6.86
C PRO A 406 -10.48 27.83 5.42
N HIS A 407 -10.38 26.81 4.56
CA HIS A 407 -10.66 26.90 3.13
C HIS A 407 -11.70 25.88 2.63
N CYS A 408 -12.33 25.06 3.49
CA CYS A 408 -13.44 24.20 3.08
C CYS A 408 -14.82 24.91 3.12
N ASP A 409 -14.91 26.16 3.59
CA ASP A 409 -16.13 26.97 3.48
C ASP A 409 -16.06 27.84 2.22
N ARG A 410 -16.39 27.26 1.06
CA ARG A 410 -16.90 28.02 -0.08
C ARG A 410 -17.67 27.19 -1.09
#